data_AF-A0A923ZIU2-F1
#
_entry.id   AF-A0A923ZIU2-F1
#
_cell.length_a   1.000
_cell.length_b   1.000
_cell.length_c   1.000
_cell.angle_alpha   90.00
_cell.angle_beta   90.00
_cell.angle_gamma   90.00
#
_symmetry.space_group_name_H-M   'P 1'
#
loop_
_entity.id
_entity.type
_entity.pdbx_description
1 polymer ?
#
loop_
_entity_poly.entity_id
_entity_poly.type
_entity_poly.pdbx_seq_one_letter_code
_entity_poly.pdbx_strand_id
1 'polypeptide(L)'
;ELLLGNWGENSKLHAGKKYPLKLYIGDLDNNGSTDQILAIEKEGKYYTFLGKEEIEKQLPALMRKKYLHYAAFAGQTIEQVFGEKLDHSKKLEANILSSVMLTKNGAGKYSVNNLPSSVQWSPVFSFFTGDVNKDGKTDIISAGNFYGVLPYEGRYDAGFGNVLLNGGNNHFNVLSPYQSGFLATGEVRDIKKIKLANGRQCLLVARNDDTLLIIKE
;
A
#
# COMPACT_ATOMS: atom_id res chain seq x y z
N GLU A 1 -6.35 20.10 -3.95
CA GLU A 1 -5.60 19.22 -3.02
C GLU A 1 -4.81 18.18 -3.82
N LEU A 2 -4.09 17.27 -3.16
CA LEU A 2 -3.55 16.06 -3.80
C LEU A 2 -4.04 14.83 -3.04
N LEU A 3 -4.54 13.82 -3.77
CA LEU A 3 -4.89 12.51 -3.21
C LEU A 3 -3.73 11.55 -3.46
N LEU A 4 -3.27 10.91 -2.40
CA LEU A 4 -2.14 9.98 -2.43
C LEU A 4 -2.57 8.63 -1.87
N GLY A 5 -2.63 7.65 -2.75
CA GLY A 5 -2.94 6.26 -2.42
C GLY A 5 -1.68 5.55 -1.97
N ASN A 6 -1.81 4.68 -0.98
CA ASN A 6 -0.69 4.00 -0.36
C ASN A 6 -1.14 2.62 0.15
N TRP A 7 -0.25 1.89 0.81
CA TRP A 7 -0.45 0.49 1.23
C TRP A 7 -1.58 0.26 2.23
N GLY A 8 -1.98 1.30 2.97
CA GLY A 8 -2.95 1.22 4.04
C GLY A 8 -2.33 0.81 5.37
N GLU A 9 -3.20 0.66 6.37
CA GLU A 9 -2.84 0.37 7.76
C GLU A 9 -3.22 -1.06 8.17
N ASN A 10 -3.97 -1.77 7.33
CA ASN A 10 -4.42 -3.14 7.56
C ASN A 10 -3.44 -4.16 6.95
N SER A 11 -2.22 -4.18 7.46
CA SER A 11 -1.22 -5.19 7.08
C SER A 11 -0.27 -5.45 8.26
N LYS A 12 0.59 -6.46 8.14
CA LYS A 12 1.68 -6.69 9.11
C LYS A 12 2.79 -5.64 9.03
N LEU A 13 2.75 -4.76 8.02
CA LEU A 13 3.69 -3.66 7.86
C LEU A 13 3.20 -2.45 8.66
N HIS A 14 4.12 -1.89 9.45
CA HIS A 14 3.90 -0.64 10.14
C HIS A 14 5.05 0.31 9.83
N ALA A 15 4.73 1.59 9.70
CA ALA A 15 5.67 2.66 9.45
C ALA A 15 5.31 3.88 10.29
N GLY A 16 6.31 4.55 10.82
CA GLY A 16 6.14 5.83 11.49
C GLY A 16 7.43 6.63 11.53
N LYS A 17 7.34 7.93 11.84
CA LYS A 17 8.52 8.82 11.88
C LYS A 17 9.61 8.35 12.85
N LYS A 18 9.23 7.72 13.96
CA LYS A 18 10.18 7.19 14.95
C LYS A 18 10.79 5.86 14.49
N TYR A 19 9.97 5.01 13.88
CA TYR A 19 10.33 3.68 13.41
C TYR A 19 9.82 3.48 11.98
N PRO A 20 10.58 3.97 10.98
CA PRO A 20 10.21 3.79 9.58
C PRO A 20 10.30 2.33 9.16
N LEU A 21 9.48 1.95 8.18
CA LEU A 21 9.74 0.72 7.43
C LEU A 21 11.01 0.93 6.60
N LYS A 22 11.94 -0.03 6.61
CA LYS A 22 13.23 0.09 5.91
C LYS A 22 13.34 -0.93 4.79
N LEU A 23 13.93 -0.53 3.68
CA LEU A 23 14.29 -1.39 2.57
C LEU A 23 15.77 -1.22 2.27
N TYR A 24 16.52 -2.32 2.31
CA TYR A 24 17.93 -2.36 1.96
C TYR A 24 18.08 -2.98 0.57
N ILE A 25 18.78 -2.28 -0.33
CA ILE A 25 18.96 -2.68 -1.73
C ILE A 25 20.44 -2.74 -2.06
N GLY A 26 20.96 -3.90 -2.46
CA GLY A 26 22.37 -4.08 -2.79
C GLY A 26 22.71 -5.53 -3.09
N ASP A 27 23.95 -5.82 -3.45
CA ASP A 27 24.45 -7.19 -3.63
C ASP A 27 24.92 -7.74 -2.28
N LEU A 28 24.05 -8.49 -1.59
CA LEU A 28 24.27 -8.87 -0.19
C LEU A 28 25.02 -10.20 -0.04
N ASP A 29 25.12 -11.01 -1.09
CA ASP A 29 25.92 -12.23 -1.10
C ASP A 29 27.12 -12.18 -2.07
N ASN A 30 27.37 -11.03 -2.70
CA ASN A 30 28.45 -10.77 -3.65
C ASN A 30 28.37 -11.66 -4.91
N ASN A 31 27.16 -11.93 -5.39
CA ASN A 31 26.93 -12.75 -6.59
C ASN A 31 26.71 -11.91 -7.86
N GLY A 32 26.73 -10.57 -7.76
CA GLY A 32 26.50 -9.63 -8.85
C GLY A 32 25.03 -9.27 -9.09
N SER A 33 24.09 -9.87 -8.34
CA SER A 33 22.66 -9.59 -8.42
C SER A 33 22.25 -8.55 -7.37
N THR A 34 21.13 -7.86 -7.62
CA THR A 34 20.58 -6.90 -6.64
C THR A 34 19.56 -7.60 -5.75
N ASP A 35 19.83 -7.61 -4.45
CA ASP A 35 18.94 -8.08 -3.41
C ASP A 35 18.14 -6.95 -2.78
N GLN A 36 16.94 -7.28 -2.34
CA GLN A 36 16.05 -6.39 -1.61
C GLN A 36 15.64 -7.04 -0.29
N ILE A 37 15.96 -6.40 0.83
CA ILE A 37 15.59 -6.88 2.17
C ILE A 37 14.72 -5.84 2.86
N LEU A 38 13.44 -6.19 3.04
CA LEU A 38 12.51 -5.39 3.84
C LEU A 38 12.72 -5.68 5.32
N ALA A 39 12.79 -4.62 6.13
CA ALA A 39 13.02 -4.70 7.57
C ALA A 39 11.94 -3.96 8.34
N ILE A 40 11.38 -4.64 9.34
CA ILE A 40 10.38 -4.10 10.26
C ILE A 40 11.00 -3.90 11.64
N GLU A 41 10.50 -2.90 12.36
CA GLU A 41 10.91 -2.63 13.72
C GLU A 41 10.10 -3.49 14.71
N LYS A 42 10.79 -3.93 15.76
CA LYS A 42 10.19 -4.53 16.96
C LYS A 42 11.08 -4.21 18.16
N GLU A 43 10.49 -3.58 19.19
CA GLU A 43 11.17 -3.26 20.46
C GLU A 43 12.50 -2.50 20.30
N GLY A 44 12.53 -1.54 19.39
CA GLY A 44 13.66 -0.65 19.08
C GLY A 44 14.69 -1.23 18.10
N LYS A 45 14.51 -2.46 17.64
CA LYS A 45 15.46 -3.17 16.75
C LYS A 45 14.79 -3.58 15.45
N TYR A 46 15.59 -3.75 14.39
CA TYR A 46 15.11 -4.12 13.06
C TYR A 46 15.37 -5.58 12.76
N TYR A 47 14.37 -6.22 12.17
CA TYR A 47 14.40 -7.63 11.77
C TYR A 47 13.94 -7.74 10.32
N THR A 48 14.36 -8.78 9.61
CA THR A 48 13.80 -9.06 8.29
C THR A 48 12.30 -9.28 8.41
N PHE A 49 11.53 -8.67 7.51
CA PHE A 49 10.10 -8.91 7.42
C PHE A 49 9.81 -10.37 7.06
N LEU A 50 10.59 -10.89 6.10
CA LEU A 50 10.51 -12.27 5.68
C LEU A 50 11.28 -13.18 6.64
N GLY A 51 10.76 -14.39 6.84
CA GLY A 51 11.39 -15.43 7.65
C GLY A 51 12.59 -16.08 6.95
N LYS A 52 13.31 -16.93 7.68
CA LYS A 52 14.53 -17.62 7.21
C LYS A 52 14.36 -18.26 5.84
N GLU A 53 13.27 -18.99 5.64
CA GLU A 53 13.06 -19.77 4.41
C GLU A 53 13.05 -18.90 3.16
N GLU A 54 12.33 -17.78 3.20
CA GLU A 54 12.24 -16.85 2.08
C GLU A 54 13.55 -16.08 1.86
N ILE A 55 14.21 -15.67 2.95
CA ILE A 55 15.54 -15.05 2.85
C ILE A 55 16.56 -16.05 2.30
N GLU A 56 16.48 -17.34 2.63
CA GLU A 56 17.37 -18.37 2.09
C GLU A 56 17.10 -18.66 0.61
N LYS A 57 15.84 -18.60 0.15
CA LYS A 57 15.53 -18.71 -1.29
C LYS A 57 16.20 -17.59 -2.08
N GLN A 58 16.27 -16.38 -1.50
CA GLN A 58 16.92 -15.23 -2.10
C GLN A 58 18.46 -15.29 -1.97
N LEU A 59 18.98 -15.67 -0.79
CA LEU A 59 20.40 -15.59 -0.41
C LEU A 59 20.92 -16.93 0.15
N PRO A 60 20.92 -18.01 -0.65
CA PRO A 60 21.13 -19.37 -0.14
C PRO A 60 22.51 -19.57 0.46
N ALA A 61 23.56 -19.04 -0.17
CA ALA A 61 24.94 -19.20 0.28
C ALA A 61 25.18 -18.52 1.64
N LEU A 62 24.68 -17.29 1.80
CA LEU A 62 24.80 -16.53 3.04
C LEU A 62 24.04 -17.21 4.19
N MET A 63 22.80 -17.61 3.92
CA MET A 63 21.90 -18.15 4.93
C MET A 63 22.31 -19.54 5.40
N ARG A 64 22.68 -20.45 4.48
CA ARG A 64 23.14 -21.81 4.85
C ARG A 64 24.46 -21.81 5.62
N LYS A 65 25.34 -20.84 5.35
CA LYS A 65 26.63 -20.73 6.02
C LYS A 65 26.49 -20.22 7.47
N LYS A 66 25.62 -19.23 7.71
CA LYS A 66 25.44 -18.63 9.05
C LYS A 66 24.32 -19.25 9.88
N TYR A 67 23.26 -19.73 9.24
CA TYR A 67 22.01 -20.11 9.89
C TYR A 67 21.50 -21.44 9.36
N LEU A 68 22.09 -22.56 9.79
CA LEU A 68 21.66 -23.89 9.34
C LEU A 68 20.25 -24.25 9.84
N HIS A 69 19.89 -23.82 11.05
CA HIS A 69 18.59 -24.13 11.68
C HIS A 69 17.77 -22.86 11.93
N TYR A 70 16.43 -22.98 11.92
CA TYR A 70 15.52 -21.85 12.18
C TYR A 70 15.75 -21.18 13.54
N ALA A 71 16.05 -21.98 14.57
CA ALA A 71 16.35 -21.46 15.91
C ALA A 71 17.57 -20.53 15.95
N ALA A 72 18.54 -20.73 15.05
CA ALA A 72 19.72 -19.85 14.96
C ALA A 72 19.40 -18.50 14.31
N PHE A 73 18.38 -18.45 13.44
CA PHE A 73 17.93 -17.22 12.78
C PHE A 73 16.91 -16.45 13.61
N ALA A 74 16.10 -17.14 14.42
CA ALA A 74 15.07 -16.53 15.24
C ALA A 74 15.66 -15.44 16.16
N GLY A 75 15.07 -14.25 16.12
CA GLY A 75 15.49 -13.11 16.95
C GLY A 75 16.79 -12.44 16.53
N GLN A 76 17.37 -12.78 15.37
CA GLN A 76 18.54 -12.10 14.84
C GLN A 76 18.13 -10.78 14.19
N THR A 77 18.77 -9.67 14.60
CA THR A 77 18.54 -8.37 13.96
C THR A 77 19.13 -8.35 12.56
N ILE A 78 18.65 -7.41 11.72
CA ILE A 78 19.17 -7.26 10.37
C ILE A 78 20.68 -6.98 10.36
N GLU A 79 21.19 -6.22 11.34
CA GLU A 79 22.62 -5.97 11.51
C GLU A 79 23.40 -7.24 11.87
N GLN A 80 22.83 -8.15 12.67
CA GLN A 80 23.48 -9.43 13.00
C GLN A 80 23.53 -10.37 11.79
N VAL A 81 22.48 -10.36 10.96
CA VAL A 81 22.39 -11.21 9.76
C VAL A 81 23.37 -10.73 8.68
N PHE A 82 23.33 -9.45 8.34
CA PHE A 82 24.03 -8.90 7.18
C PHE A 82 25.32 -8.14 7.52
N GLY A 83 25.44 -7.57 8.72
CA GLY A 83 26.63 -6.82 9.15
C GLY A 83 26.99 -5.68 8.19
N GLU A 84 28.28 -5.54 7.90
CA GLU A 84 28.87 -4.50 7.04
C GLU A 84 28.28 -4.48 5.61
N LYS A 85 27.63 -5.57 5.16
CA LYS A 85 26.94 -5.60 3.87
C LYS A 85 25.85 -4.54 3.76
N LEU A 86 25.22 -4.19 4.89
CA LEU A 86 24.21 -3.13 4.92
C LEU A 86 24.82 -1.76 4.64
N ASP A 87 26.07 -1.52 5.02
CA ASP A 87 26.76 -0.24 4.84
C ASP A 87 27.02 0.06 3.35
N HIS A 88 27.15 -0.99 2.54
CA HIS A 88 27.29 -0.91 1.09
C HIS A 88 25.94 -0.97 0.34
N SER A 89 24.83 -1.09 1.06
CA SER A 89 23.49 -1.14 0.48
C SER A 89 22.83 0.24 0.46
N LYS A 90 21.97 0.47 -0.53
CA LYS A 90 21.08 1.63 -0.56
C LYS A 90 19.95 1.40 0.43
N LYS A 91 19.87 2.24 1.47
CA LYS A 91 18.75 2.25 2.42
C LYS A 91 17.65 3.21 1.95
N LEU A 92 16.43 2.69 1.84
CA LEU A 92 15.19 3.46 1.64
C LEU A 92 14.31 3.35 2.87
N GLU A 93 13.53 4.40 3.16
CA GLU A 93 12.65 4.47 4.32
C GLU A 93 11.24 4.92 3.92
N ALA A 94 10.23 4.24 4.45
CA ALA A 94 8.84 4.67 4.39
C ALA A 94 8.36 5.03 5.80
N ASN A 95 7.81 6.23 5.95
CA ASN A 95 7.32 6.76 7.23
C ASN A 95 5.79 6.77 7.34
N ILE A 96 5.10 6.60 6.22
CA ILE A 96 3.65 6.66 6.10
C ILE A 96 3.25 5.54 5.15
N LEU A 97 2.37 4.65 5.60
CA LEU A 97 1.67 3.67 4.74
C LEU A 97 0.21 4.06 4.52
N SER A 98 -0.32 4.99 5.31
CA SER A 98 -1.68 5.50 5.16
C SER A 98 -1.87 6.20 3.80
N SER A 99 -3.04 6.00 3.21
CA SER A 99 -3.53 6.83 2.10
C SER A 99 -4.00 8.18 2.65
N VAL A 100 -3.55 9.28 2.04
CA VAL A 100 -3.67 10.64 2.58
C VAL A 100 -4.17 11.63 1.54
N MET A 101 -4.76 12.72 2.02
CA MET A 101 -5.04 13.92 1.25
C MET A 101 -4.14 15.06 1.72
N LEU A 102 -3.37 15.63 0.79
CA LEU A 102 -2.56 16.82 1.04
C LEU A 102 -3.38 18.08 0.74
N THR A 103 -3.64 18.87 1.78
CA THR A 103 -4.35 20.15 1.66
C THR A 103 -3.36 21.30 1.72
N LYS A 104 -3.47 22.25 0.78
CA LYS A 104 -2.58 23.41 0.72
C LYS A 104 -3.21 24.56 1.50
N ASN A 105 -2.50 25.09 2.50
CA ASN A 105 -2.96 26.27 3.22
C ASN A 105 -2.74 27.57 2.40
N GLY A 106 -3.27 28.70 2.89
CA GLY A 106 -3.15 29.99 2.22
C GLY A 106 -1.70 30.50 2.03
N ALA A 107 -0.76 29.99 2.83
CA ALA A 107 0.68 30.27 2.70
C ALA A 107 1.42 29.30 1.76
N GLY A 108 0.68 28.38 1.12
CA GLY A 108 1.20 27.43 0.16
C GLY A 108 1.87 26.18 0.74
N LYS A 109 1.81 25.97 2.06
CA LYS A 109 2.33 24.76 2.71
C LYS A 109 1.27 23.65 2.70
N TYR A 110 1.70 22.41 2.50
CA TYR A 110 0.82 21.25 2.57
C TYR A 110 0.68 20.72 4.01
N SER A 111 -0.55 20.40 4.39
CA SER A 111 -0.90 19.60 5.56
C SER A 111 -1.27 18.19 5.11
N VAL A 112 -0.82 17.18 5.85
CA VAL A 112 -1.13 15.77 5.59
C VAL A 112 -2.36 15.39 6.40
N ASN A 113 -3.41 14.89 5.74
CA ASN A 113 -4.63 14.45 6.39
C ASN A 113 -4.90 12.99 6.00
N ASN A 114 -5.06 12.10 6.97
CA ASN A 114 -5.41 10.72 6.66
C ASN A 114 -6.82 10.66 6.05
N LEU A 115 -6.99 9.83 5.03
CA LEU A 115 -8.31 9.47 4.55
C LEU A 115 -9.01 8.56 5.57
N PRO A 116 -10.35 8.43 5.52
CA PRO A 116 -11.11 7.60 6.45
C PRO A 116 -10.59 6.17 6.57
N SER A 117 -10.87 5.52 7.70
CA SER A 117 -10.35 4.17 8.03
C SER A 117 -10.65 3.12 6.97
N SER A 118 -11.82 3.18 6.31
CA SER A 118 -12.19 2.24 5.23
C SER A 118 -11.22 2.30 4.03
N VAL A 119 -10.61 3.46 3.78
CA VAL A 119 -9.60 3.66 2.73
C VAL A 119 -8.24 3.06 3.12
N GLN A 120 -8.04 2.77 4.40
CA GLN A 120 -6.79 2.19 4.93
C GLN A 120 -6.83 0.65 4.99
N TRP A 121 -7.96 0.02 4.68
CA TRP A 121 -8.12 -1.44 4.81
C TRP A 121 -7.37 -2.25 3.74
N SER A 122 -6.97 -1.62 2.64
CA SER A 122 -6.21 -2.23 1.56
C SER A 122 -5.39 -1.16 0.82
N PRO A 123 -4.35 -1.56 0.05
CA PRO A 123 -3.63 -0.63 -0.80
C PRO A 123 -4.57 0.09 -1.77
N VAL A 124 -4.38 1.40 -1.92
CA VAL A 124 -5.15 2.22 -2.88
C VAL A 124 -4.28 2.53 -4.08
N PHE A 125 -4.75 2.14 -5.27
CA PHE A 125 -4.04 2.36 -6.53
C PHE A 125 -4.73 3.36 -7.45
N SER A 126 -6.02 3.65 -7.24
CA SER A 126 -6.75 4.60 -8.07
C SER A 126 -7.73 5.44 -7.27
N PHE A 127 -7.86 6.70 -7.70
CA PHE A 127 -8.89 7.61 -7.30
C PHE A 127 -9.63 8.13 -8.53
N PHE A 128 -10.93 8.27 -8.40
CA PHE A 128 -11.77 9.07 -9.26
C PHE A 128 -12.41 10.18 -8.42
N THR A 129 -12.51 11.38 -8.97
CA THR A 129 -13.16 12.51 -8.31
C THR A 129 -14.28 13.07 -9.19
N GLY A 130 -15.39 13.43 -8.56
CA GLY A 130 -16.56 13.93 -9.24
C GLY A 130 -17.70 14.23 -8.27
N ASP A 131 -18.73 14.91 -8.72
CA ASP A 131 -19.94 15.17 -7.94
C ASP A 131 -20.87 13.96 -8.02
N VAL A 132 -20.76 13.05 -7.05
CA VAL A 132 -21.43 11.74 -7.07
C VAL A 132 -22.87 11.89 -6.56
N ASN A 133 -23.09 12.71 -5.54
CA ASN A 133 -24.42 12.94 -4.97
C ASN A 133 -25.17 14.14 -5.59
N LYS A 134 -24.56 14.85 -6.55
CA LYS A 134 -25.12 16.02 -7.25
C LYS A 134 -25.38 17.21 -6.33
N ASP A 135 -24.56 17.37 -5.29
CA ASP A 135 -24.65 18.50 -4.35
C ASP A 135 -23.73 19.68 -4.72
N GLY A 136 -23.00 19.56 -5.83
CA GLY A 136 -22.06 20.57 -6.32
C GLY A 136 -20.66 20.50 -5.68
N LYS A 137 -20.39 19.54 -4.80
CA LYS A 137 -19.07 19.32 -4.20
C LYS A 137 -18.35 18.17 -4.90
N THR A 138 -17.02 18.19 -4.82
CA THR A 138 -16.20 17.10 -5.35
C THR A 138 -16.08 15.98 -4.34
N ASP A 139 -16.68 14.84 -4.65
CA ASP A 139 -16.59 13.58 -3.92
C ASP A 139 -15.43 12.73 -4.45
N ILE A 140 -15.10 11.66 -3.72
CA ILE A 140 -13.99 10.77 -4.05
C ILE A 140 -14.49 9.33 -4.12
N ILE A 141 -14.11 8.63 -5.19
CA ILE A 141 -14.17 7.18 -5.29
C ILE A 141 -12.74 6.66 -5.26
N SER A 142 -12.46 5.65 -4.44
CA SER A 142 -11.14 5.02 -4.38
C SER A 142 -11.26 3.50 -4.39
N ALA A 143 -10.29 2.84 -5.01
CA ALA A 143 -10.18 1.39 -4.96
C ALA A 143 -8.73 0.95 -5.20
N GLY A 144 -8.48 -0.32 -4.90
CA GLY A 144 -7.18 -0.93 -5.11
C GLY A 144 -7.22 -2.41 -4.81
N ASN A 145 -6.49 -2.85 -3.79
CA ASN A 145 -6.10 -4.22 -3.47
C ASN A 145 -4.80 -4.68 -4.14
N PHE A 146 -4.16 -5.65 -3.49
CA PHE A 146 -2.93 -6.26 -3.97
C PHE A 146 -2.84 -7.73 -3.55
N TYR A 147 -2.69 -8.63 -4.53
CA TYR A 147 -2.72 -10.09 -4.32
C TYR A 147 -1.33 -10.73 -4.43
N GLY A 148 -0.33 -10.01 -4.93
CA GLY A 148 1.04 -10.47 -5.16
C GLY A 148 1.87 -10.63 -3.88
N VAL A 149 1.34 -11.33 -2.90
CA VAL A 149 1.95 -11.55 -1.58
C VAL A 149 2.17 -13.03 -1.32
N LEU A 150 3.04 -13.35 -0.36
CA LEU A 150 3.26 -14.72 0.06
C LEU A 150 1.98 -15.30 0.71
N PRO A 151 1.70 -16.61 0.56
CA PRO A 151 0.46 -17.20 1.07
C PRO A 151 0.18 -16.93 2.55
N TYR A 152 1.22 -16.93 3.40
CA TYR A 152 1.08 -16.69 4.85
C TYR A 152 0.96 -15.20 5.24
N GLU A 153 1.15 -14.28 4.30
CA GLU A 153 0.85 -12.86 4.51
C GLU A 153 -0.64 -12.55 4.33
N GLY A 154 -1.34 -13.36 3.54
CA GLY A 154 -2.74 -13.13 3.19
C GLY A 154 -2.88 -11.96 2.21
N ARG A 155 -3.76 -12.11 1.22
CA ARG A 155 -3.99 -11.06 0.21
C ARG A 155 -4.47 -9.78 0.88
N TYR A 156 -4.05 -8.63 0.34
CA TYR A 156 -4.60 -7.35 0.76
C TYR A 156 -5.85 -7.05 -0.06
N ASP A 157 -6.94 -7.75 0.26
CA ASP A 157 -8.18 -7.82 -0.54
C ASP A 157 -9.44 -7.30 0.17
N ALA A 158 -9.26 -6.65 1.33
CA ALA A 158 -10.36 -6.08 2.12
C ALA A 158 -10.97 -4.80 1.51
N GLY A 159 -10.46 -4.33 0.36
CA GLY A 159 -10.99 -3.18 -0.35
C GLY A 159 -12.14 -3.56 -1.28
N PHE A 160 -13.35 -3.08 -0.97
CA PHE A 160 -14.54 -3.23 -1.83
C PHE A 160 -14.80 -2.00 -2.71
N GLY A 161 -13.88 -1.03 -2.69
CA GLY A 161 -14.13 0.32 -3.16
C GLY A 161 -14.74 1.21 -2.07
N ASN A 162 -14.40 2.49 -2.10
CA ASN A 162 -14.94 3.49 -1.18
C ASN A 162 -15.55 4.64 -1.97
N VAL A 163 -16.73 5.10 -1.53
CA VAL A 163 -17.33 6.35 -2.00
C VAL A 163 -17.39 7.31 -0.81
N LEU A 164 -16.72 8.45 -0.96
CA LEU A 164 -16.50 9.44 0.08
C LEU A 164 -17.20 10.73 -0.33
N LEU A 165 -18.36 11.00 0.28
CA LEU A 165 -19.10 12.24 0.04
C LEU A 165 -18.46 13.39 0.80
N ASN A 166 -18.29 14.54 0.14
CA ASN A 166 -17.60 15.68 0.69
C ASN A 166 -18.49 16.48 1.66
N GLY A 167 -18.22 16.31 2.96
CA GLY A 167 -18.88 17.06 4.02
C GLY A 167 -18.36 18.49 4.20
N GLY A 168 -17.29 18.87 3.49
CA GLY A 168 -16.54 20.10 3.72
C GLY A 168 -15.47 19.96 4.80
N ASN A 169 -14.55 20.94 4.89
CA ASN A 169 -13.47 20.96 5.90
C ASN A 169 -12.64 19.66 5.99
N ASN A 170 -12.40 19.00 4.85
CA ASN A 170 -11.71 17.69 4.75
C ASN A 170 -12.42 16.54 5.50
N HIS A 171 -13.69 16.71 5.84
CA HIS A 171 -14.52 15.65 6.39
C HIS A 171 -15.26 14.93 5.26
N PHE A 172 -15.21 13.60 5.29
CA PHE A 172 -15.86 12.75 4.31
C PHE A 172 -16.86 11.82 4.97
N ASN A 173 -18.08 11.78 4.43
CA ASN A 173 -19.06 10.76 4.79
C ASN A 173 -18.85 9.53 3.90
N VAL A 174 -18.43 8.42 4.50
CA VAL A 174 -18.16 7.17 3.79
C VAL A 174 -19.48 6.43 3.55
N LEU A 175 -19.80 6.14 2.29
CA LEU A 175 -20.93 5.28 1.96
C LEU A 175 -20.50 3.81 1.94
N SER A 176 -21.34 2.94 2.49
CA SER A 176 -21.19 1.49 2.29
C SER A 176 -21.41 1.11 0.81
N PRO A 177 -20.92 -0.07 0.36
CA PRO A 177 -21.20 -0.57 -0.98
C PRO A 177 -22.71 -0.66 -1.26
N TYR A 178 -23.51 -1.01 -0.25
CA TYR A 178 -24.98 -1.06 -0.37
C TYR A 178 -25.59 0.33 -0.62
N GLN A 179 -25.14 1.36 0.10
CA GLN A 179 -25.65 2.73 -0.05
C GLN A 179 -25.20 3.40 -1.35
N SER A 180 -23.95 3.16 -1.75
CA SER A 180 -23.34 3.79 -2.93
C SER A 180 -23.68 3.08 -4.24
N GLY A 181 -24.04 1.80 -4.19
CA GLY A 181 -24.12 0.95 -5.39
C GLY A 181 -22.75 0.69 -6.04
N PHE A 182 -21.66 1.15 -5.43
CA PHE A 182 -20.29 0.94 -5.91
C PHE A 182 -19.69 -0.28 -5.21
N LEU A 183 -19.35 -1.29 -5.99
CA LEU A 183 -18.66 -2.48 -5.53
C LEU A 183 -17.56 -2.82 -6.52
N ALA A 184 -16.31 -2.65 -6.11
CA ALA A 184 -15.13 -2.98 -6.91
C ALA A 184 -14.23 -3.93 -6.12
N THR A 185 -14.39 -5.23 -6.38
CA THR A 185 -13.51 -6.29 -5.89
C THR A 185 -12.43 -6.62 -6.91
N GLY A 186 -11.38 -7.32 -6.49
CA GLY A 186 -10.22 -7.58 -7.35
C GLY A 186 -9.14 -6.53 -7.19
N GLU A 187 -8.06 -6.67 -7.95
CA GLU A 187 -6.92 -5.74 -7.95
C GLU A 187 -7.18 -4.53 -8.84
N VAL A 188 -7.89 -3.52 -8.34
CA VAL A 188 -8.15 -2.30 -9.11
C VAL A 188 -6.84 -1.54 -9.37
N ARG A 189 -6.68 -1.04 -10.59
CA ARG A 189 -5.52 -0.26 -11.04
C ARG A 189 -5.87 1.10 -11.62
N ASP A 190 -7.07 1.26 -12.17
CA ASP A 190 -7.54 2.57 -12.64
C ASP A 190 -9.07 2.66 -12.61
N ILE A 191 -9.58 3.88 -12.48
CA ILE A 191 -11.00 4.22 -12.51
C ILE A 191 -11.15 5.45 -13.41
N LYS A 192 -11.91 5.31 -14.48
CA LYS A 192 -12.17 6.41 -15.43
C LYS A 192 -13.64 6.55 -15.73
N LYS A 193 -14.11 7.79 -15.77
CA LYS A 193 -15.43 8.12 -16.30
C LYS A 193 -15.39 8.12 -17.82
N ILE A 194 -16.31 7.37 -18.43
CA ILE A 194 -16.46 7.30 -19.88
C ILE A 194 -17.90 7.62 -20.28
N LYS A 195 -18.06 8.08 -21.53
CA LYS A 195 -19.37 8.28 -22.16
C LYS A 195 -19.61 7.18 -23.17
N LEU A 196 -20.71 6.45 -23.01
CA LEU A 196 -21.14 5.43 -23.96
C LEU A 196 -21.74 6.07 -25.21
N ALA A 197 -21.82 5.30 -26.31
CA ALA A 197 -22.39 5.76 -27.58
C ALA A 197 -23.83 6.30 -27.44
N ASN A 198 -24.61 5.77 -26.50
CA ASN A 198 -25.97 6.23 -26.22
C ASN A 198 -26.03 7.45 -25.26
N GLY A 199 -24.91 8.11 -25.01
CA GLY A 199 -24.82 9.31 -24.20
C GLY A 199 -24.75 9.08 -22.69
N ARG A 200 -25.01 7.86 -22.20
CA ARG A 200 -24.92 7.54 -20.77
C ARG A 200 -23.47 7.62 -20.27
N GLN A 201 -23.31 8.08 -19.05
CA GLN A 201 -22.03 8.09 -18.35
C GLN A 201 -21.90 6.84 -17.47
N CYS A 202 -20.68 6.34 -17.35
CA CYS A 202 -20.37 5.22 -16.47
C CYS A 202 -18.91 5.31 -16.02
N LEU A 203 -18.61 4.63 -14.92
CA LEU A 203 -17.25 4.40 -14.46
C LEU A 203 -16.75 3.07 -15.02
N LEU A 204 -15.60 3.13 -15.67
CA LEU A 204 -14.84 1.99 -16.11
C LEU A 204 -13.74 1.73 -15.06
N VAL A 205 -13.73 0.53 -14.50
CA VAL A 205 -12.77 0.11 -13.47
C VAL A 205 -11.87 -0.97 -14.06
N ALA A 206 -10.58 -0.64 -14.20
CA ALA A 206 -9.55 -1.56 -14.67
C ALA A 206 -9.03 -2.39 -13.50
N ARG A 207 -8.96 -3.71 -13.71
CA ARG A 207 -8.51 -4.68 -12.70
C ARG A 207 -7.37 -5.51 -13.28
N ASN A 208 -6.33 -5.74 -12.48
CA ASN A 208 -5.20 -6.57 -12.87
C ASN A 208 -5.68 -8.03 -13.03
N ASP A 209 -5.32 -8.65 -14.16
CA ASP A 209 -5.64 -10.05 -14.51
C ASP A 209 -7.13 -10.43 -14.37
N ASP A 210 -8.03 -9.48 -14.62
CA ASP A 210 -9.48 -9.68 -14.52
C ASP A 210 -10.21 -8.80 -15.56
N THR A 211 -11.50 -9.03 -15.75
CA THR A 211 -12.31 -8.28 -16.71
C THR A 211 -12.53 -6.84 -16.26
N LEU A 212 -12.61 -5.93 -17.23
CA LEU A 212 -13.06 -4.56 -17.00
C LEU A 212 -14.47 -4.55 -16.38
N LEU A 213 -14.64 -3.79 -15.30
CA LEU A 213 -15.92 -3.61 -14.63
C LEU A 213 -16.53 -2.26 -15.06
N ILE A 214 -17.81 -2.27 -15.44
CA ILE A 214 -18.56 -1.08 -15.83
C ILE A 214 -19.63 -0.82 -14.78
N ILE A 215 -19.52 0.29 -14.07
CA ILE A 215 -20.47 0.72 -13.05
C ILE A 215 -21.26 1.91 -13.62
N LYS A 216 -22.58 1.77 -13.68
CA LYS A 216 -23.47 2.81 -14.21
C LYS A 216 -23.69 3.87 -13.12
N GLU A 217 -23.61 5.14 -13.50
CA GLU A 217 -24.06 6.27 -12.67
C GLU A 217 -25.58 6.36 -12.63
#